data_AF-A0A7J2IUQ5-F1
#
_entry.id   AF-A0A7J2IUQ5-F1
#
_cell.length_a   1.000
_cell.length_b   1.000
_cell.length_c   1.000
_cell.angle_alpha   90.00
_cell.angle_beta   90.00
_cell.angle_gamma   90.00
#
_symmetry.space_group_name_H-M   'P 1'
#
loop_
_entity.id
_entity.type
_entity.pdbx_description
1 polymer ?
#
loop_
_entity_poly.entity_id
_entity_poly.type
_entity_poly.pdbx_seq_one_letter_code
_entity_poly.pdbx_strand_id
1 'polypeptide(L)'
;MLSRLLNQQDPGPAYWRSMFIRIASSKLTPTQKLILAEARECEGTGLTLTGLAKRIAGRYNMPLSTVKWNLRKLRELGLITGGNRRERRPYMLTAAGRELANALPRYHLHTTDQGMANKK
;
A
#
# COMPACT_ATOMS: atom_id res chain seq x y z
N MET A 1 -12.63 19.91 43.05
CA MET A 1 -12.06 18.55 43.11
C MET A 1 -12.46 17.67 41.91
N LEU A 2 -12.81 18.25 40.74
CA LEU A 2 -13.22 17.51 39.54
C LEU A 2 -12.62 18.06 38.22
N SER A 3 -11.54 18.84 38.30
CA SER A 3 -10.84 19.38 37.11
C SER A 3 -9.51 18.69 36.79
N ARG A 4 -9.13 17.66 37.58
CA ARG A 4 -7.79 17.03 37.52
C ARG A 4 -7.77 15.60 36.95
N LEU A 5 -8.88 15.09 36.43
CA LEU A 5 -9.03 13.66 36.08
C LEU A 5 -9.17 13.32 34.60
N LEU A 6 -8.86 14.23 33.68
CA LEU A 6 -8.64 13.88 32.27
C LEU A 6 -7.43 14.63 31.73
N ASN A 7 -6.28 14.38 32.35
CA ASN A 7 -4.99 14.67 31.73
C ASN A 7 -4.80 13.64 30.61
N GLN A 8 -5.43 13.85 29.45
CA GLN A 8 -5.07 13.15 28.23
C GLN A 8 -3.67 13.65 27.85
N GLN A 9 -2.63 13.04 28.42
CA GLN A 9 -1.28 13.22 27.89
C GLN A 9 -1.33 12.75 26.44
N ASP A 10 -1.05 13.65 25.50
CA ASP A 10 -0.82 13.26 24.11
C ASP A 10 0.32 12.24 24.12
N PRO A 11 0.05 10.97 23.78
CA PRO A 11 1.07 9.92 23.83
C PRO A 11 2.17 10.13 22.78
N GLY A 12 2.04 11.17 21.96
CA GLY A 12 3.06 11.70 21.08
C GLY A 12 3.07 11.04 19.70
N PRO A 13 3.87 11.59 18.76
CA PRO A 13 3.86 11.15 17.36
C PRO A 13 4.17 9.66 17.16
N ALA A 14 5.04 9.08 17.99
CA ALA A 14 5.41 7.66 17.91
C ALA A 14 4.25 6.71 18.23
N TYR A 15 3.41 7.07 19.20
CA TYR A 15 2.20 6.32 19.53
C TYR A 15 1.21 6.36 18.36
N TRP A 16 0.90 7.56 17.86
CA TRP A 16 -0.04 7.72 16.76
C TRP A 16 0.43 7.03 15.48
N ARG A 17 1.74 7.10 15.20
CA ARG A 17 2.35 6.32 14.12
C ARG A 17 2.13 4.83 14.31
N SER A 18 2.48 4.28 15.48
CA SER A 18 2.32 2.85 15.77
C SER A 18 0.87 2.39 15.67
N MET A 19 -0.06 3.20 16.18
CA MET A 19 -1.49 2.94 16.12
C MET A 19 -2.02 2.99 14.68
N PHE A 20 -1.62 4.00 13.90
CA PHE A 20 -1.93 4.09 12.48
C PHE A 20 -1.46 2.85 11.73
N ILE A 21 -0.19 2.46 11.89
CA ILE A 21 0.39 1.28 11.22
C ILE A 21 -0.38 0.01 11.59
N ARG A 22 -0.67 -0.19 12.89
CA ARG A 22 -1.41 -1.36 13.37
C ARG A 22 -2.80 -1.45 12.75
N ILE A 23 -3.57 -0.36 12.81
CA ILE A 23 -4.93 -0.33 12.28
C ILE A 23 -4.91 -0.46 10.75
N ALA A 24 -4.13 0.37 10.06
CA ALA A 24 -4.09 0.37 8.60
C ALA A 24 -3.64 -0.98 8.06
N SER A 25 -2.56 -1.57 8.61
CA SER A 25 -2.10 -2.90 8.21
C SER A 25 -3.17 -3.98 8.43
N SER A 26 -3.96 -3.90 9.51
CA SER A 26 -5.05 -4.87 9.73
C SER A 26 -6.19 -4.78 8.71
N LYS A 27 -6.37 -3.62 8.06
CA LYS A 27 -7.43 -3.39 7.06
C LYS A 27 -7.01 -3.75 5.64
N LEU A 28 -5.70 -3.83 5.37
CA LEU A 28 -5.20 -4.22 4.05
C LEU A 28 -5.15 -5.73 3.90
N THR A 29 -5.62 -6.23 2.75
CA THR A 29 -5.44 -7.64 2.38
C THR A 29 -3.96 -7.94 2.11
N PRO A 30 -3.53 -9.22 2.15
CA PRO A 30 -2.15 -9.58 1.79
C PRO A 30 -1.73 -9.08 0.41
N THR A 31 -2.61 -9.15 -0.59
CA THR A 31 -2.36 -8.63 -1.94
C THR A 31 -2.19 -7.11 -1.95
N GLN A 32 -3.00 -6.37 -1.19
CA GLN A 32 -2.85 -4.91 -1.09
C GLN A 32 -1.54 -4.51 -0.42
N LYS A 33 -1.11 -5.24 0.62
CA LYS A 33 0.18 -5.03 1.29
C LYS A 33 1.34 -5.27 0.34
N LEU A 34 1.30 -6.38 -0.41
CA LEU A 34 2.31 -6.69 -1.42
C LEU A 34 2.39 -5.60 -2.50
N ILE A 35 1.25 -5.18 -3.03
CA ILE A 35 1.19 -4.14 -4.06
C ILE A 35 1.73 -2.80 -3.53
N LEU A 36 1.38 -2.45 -2.28
CA LEU A 36 1.86 -1.22 -1.65
C LEU A 36 3.38 -1.27 -1.40
N ALA A 37 3.91 -2.42 -0.98
CA ALA A 37 5.35 -2.63 -0.81
C ALA A 37 6.10 -2.53 -2.15
N GLU A 38 5.61 -3.18 -3.21
CA GLU A 38 6.23 -3.07 -4.54
C GLU A 38 6.13 -1.64 -5.10
N ALA A 39 5.04 -0.92 -4.82
CA ALA A 39 4.91 0.49 -5.16
C ALA A 39 5.98 1.35 -4.46
N ARG A 40 6.43 0.98 -3.26
CA ARG A 40 7.52 1.66 -2.55
C ARG A 40 8.86 1.41 -3.21
N GLU A 41 9.14 0.17 -3.58
CA GLU A 41 10.40 -0.21 -4.26
C GLU A 41 10.51 0.41 -5.66
N CYS A 42 9.39 0.63 -6.34
CA CYS A 42 9.36 1.22 -7.68
C CYS A 42 9.26 2.75 -7.67
N GLU A 43 9.20 3.39 -6.51
CA GLU A 43 8.99 4.83 -6.44
C GLU A 43 10.20 5.61 -6.97
N GLY A 44 9.96 6.74 -7.65
CA GLY A 44 11.02 7.53 -8.30
C GLY A 44 11.42 7.03 -9.69
N THR A 45 10.91 5.89 -10.16
CA THR A 45 11.17 5.36 -11.51
C THR A 45 10.40 6.06 -12.63
N GLY A 46 9.55 7.04 -12.32
CA GLY A 46 8.72 7.76 -13.28
C GLY A 46 7.51 6.97 -13.82
N LEU A 47 7.24 5.78 -13.30
CA LEU A 47 6.09 4.97 -13.71
C LEU A 47 4.75 5.68 -13.41
N THR A 48 3.79 5.54 -14.31
CA THR A 48 2.38 5.87 -14.04
C THR A 48 1.71 4.73 -13.27
N LEU A 49 0.50 4.93 -12.72
CA LEU A 49 -0.30 3.86 -12.12
C LEU A 49 -0.52 2.67 -13.08
N THR A 50 -0.68 2.94 -14.38
CA THR A 50 -0.82 1.86 -15.37
C THR A 50 0.50 1.14 -15.61
N GLY A 51 1.62 1.86 -15.60
CA GLY A 51 2.96 1.27 -15.69
C GLY A 51 3.26 0.37 -14.49
N LEU A 52 3.00 0.86 -13.28
CA LEU A 52 3.10 0.08 -12.05
C LEU A 52 2.23 -1.18 -12.11
N ALA A 53 0.98 -1.05 -12.57
CA ALA A 53 0.07 -2.19 -12.69
C ALA A 53 0.63 -3.30 -13.59
N LYS A 54 1.18 -2.93 -14.75
CA LYS A 54 1.79 -3.88 -15.69
C LYS A 54 3.03 -4.55 -15.10
N ARG A 55 3.89 -3.77 -14.42
CA ARG A 55 5.08 -4.29 -13.76
C ARG A 55 4.73 -5.33 -12.70
N ILE A 56 3.81 -5.00 -11.79
CA ILE A 56 3.36 -5.90 -10.72
C ILE A 56 2.72 -7.15 -11.31
N ALA A 57 1.84 -6.99 -12.31
CA ALA A 57 1.17 -8.11 -12.97
C ALA A 57 2.19 -9.10 -13.56
N GLY A 58 3.20 -8.60 -14.27
CA GLY A 58 4.27 -9.43 -14.81
C GLY A 58 5.16 -10.05 -13.72
N ARG A 59 5.57 -9.28 -12.72
CA ARG A 59 6.48 -9.73 -11.66
C ARG A 59 5.89 -10.84 -10.80
N TYR A 60 4.59 -10.77 -10.50
CA TYR A 60 3.92 -11.69 -9.58
C TYR A 60 2.91 -12.61 -10.27
N ASN A 61 2.93 -12.69 -11.61
CA ASN A 61 1.98 -13.45 -12.41
C ASN A 61 0.51 -13.21 -12.00
N MET A 62 0.15 -11.95 -11.73
CA MET A 62 -1.20 -11.56 -11.31
C MET A 62 -2.01 -11.05 -12.51
N PRO A 63 -3.33 -11.30 -12.56
CA PRO A 63 -4.18 -10.68 -13.57
C PRO A 63 -4.11 -9.15 -13.49
N LEU A 64 -3.92 -8.49 -14.63
CA LEU A 64 -3.79 -7.04 -14.69
C LEU A 64 -5.02 -6.32 -14.12
N SER A 65 -6.22 -6.89 -14.28
CA SER A 65 -7.47 -6.39 -13.69
C SER A 65 -7.42 -6.39 -12.17
N THR A 66 -6.94 -7.47 -11.56
CA THR A 66 -6.74 -7.61 -10.11
C THR A 66 -5.79 -6.54 -9.58
N VAL A 67 -4.65 -6.33 -10.24
CA VAL A 67 -3.68 -5.31 -9.83
C VAL A 67 -4.28 -3.91 -9.94
N LYS A 68 -4.96 -3.59 -11.06
CA LYS A 68 -5.62 -2.29 -11.25
C LYS A 68 -6.70 -2.04 -10.20
N TRP A 69 -7.50 -3.05 -9.86
CA TRP A 69 -8.50 -2.95 -8.82
C TRP A 69 -7.87 -2.63 -7.46
N ASN A 70 -6.79 -3.32 -7.10
CA ASN A 70 -6.07 -3.08 -5.85
C ASN A 70 -5.42 -1.69 -5.82
N LEU A 71 -4.76 -1.25 -6.89
CA LEU A 71 -4.20 0.11 -6.99
C LEU A 71 -5.29 1.19 -6.87
N ARG A 72 -6.47 0.95 -7.46
CA ARG A 72 -7.63 1.82 -7.26
C ARG A 72 -8.03 1.89 -5.79
N LYS A 73 -8.10 0.74 -5.09
CA LYS A 73 -8.44 0.70 -3.66
C LYS A 73 -7.40 1.40 -2.80
N LEU A 74 -6.11 1.20 -3.07
CA LEU A 74 -5.03 1.91 -2.37
C LEU A 74 -5.10 3.43 -2.59
N ARG A 75 -5.53 3.88 -3.77
CA ARG A 75 -5.80 5.29 -4.04
C ARG A 75 -7.02 5.81 -3.31
N GLU A 76 -8.12 5.04 -3.27
CA GLU A 76 -9.33 5.39 -2.50
C GLU A 76 -9.02 5.51 -1.00
N LEU A 77 -8.08 4.72 -0.47
CA LEU A 77 -7.56 4.81 0.90
C LEU A 77 -6.57 5.96 1.13
N GLY A 78 -6.22 6.73 0.09
CA GLY A 78 -5.26 7.83 0.19
C GLY A 78 -3.81 7.39 0.41
N LEU A 79 -3.45 6.14 0.07
CA LEU A 79 -2.08 5.62 0.23
C LEU A 79 -1.22 5.86 -1.02
N ILE A 80 -1.84 5.90 -2.20
CA ILE A 80 -1.17 6.14 -3.48
C ILE A 80 -1.90 7.27 -4.22
N THR A 81 -1.14 8.11 -4.91
CA THR A 81 -1.66 9.10 -5.86
C THR A 81 -0.99 8.94 -7.23
N GLY A 82 -1.56 9.56 -8.26
CA GLY A 82 -1.01 9.54 -9.61
C GLY A 82 -1.97 10.12 -10.64
N GLY A 83 -1.44 10.38 -11.83
CA GLY A 83 -2.22 10.93 -12.94
C GLY A 83 -3.33 10.00 -13.41
N ASN A 84 -4.26 10.56 -14.20
CA ASN A 84 -5.37 9.86 -14.82
C ASN A 84 -5.26 9.94 -16.36
N ARG A 85 -6.34 9.59 -17.09
CA ARG A 85 -6.34 9.66 -18.56
C ARG A 85 -6.23 11.09 -19.11
N ARG A 86 -6.77 12.08 -18.40
CA ARG A 86 -6.75 13.50 -18.80
C ARG A 86 -5.42 14.16 -18.47
N GLU A 87 -4.78 13.70 -17.40
CA GLU A 87 -3.52 14.26 -16.92
C GLU A 87 -2.55 13.15 -16.56
N ARG A 88 -1.58 12.91 -17.45
CA ARG A 88 -0.57 11.87 -17.27
C ARG A 88 0.53 12.39 -16.33
N ARG A 89 0.62 11.77 -15.15
CA ARG A 89 1.67 12.03 -14.15
C ARG A 89 2.16 10.71 -13.55
N PRO A 90 3.43 10.62 -13.10
CA PRO A 90 3.91 9.48 -12.34
C PRO A 90 3.05 9.20 -11.11
N TYR A 91 3.03 7.96 -10.65
CA TYR A 91 2.44 7.66 -9.35
C TYR A 91 3.41 8.06 -8.23
N MET A 92 2.85 8.34 -7.04
CA MET A 92 3.61 8.59 -5.82
C MET A 92 2.89 7.96 -4.63
N LEU A 93 3.65 7.55 -3.61
CA LEU A 93 3.08 7.24 -2.29
C LEU A 93 2.82 8.53 -1.55
N THR A 94 1.66 8.63 -0.89
CA THR A 94 1.42 9.69 0.09
C THR A 94 2.33 9.49 1.31
N ALA A 95 2.43 10.48 2.20
CA ALA A 95 3.19 10.33 3.45
C ALA A 95 2.70 9.11 4.25
N ALA A 96 1.38 8.97 4.41
CA ALA A 96 0.75 7.82 5.07
C ALA A 96 1.03 6.50 4.34
N GLY A 97 0.94 6.49 3.01
CA GLY A 97 1.24 5.32 2.19
C GLY A 97 2.69 4.86 2.31
N ARG A 98 3.62 5.81 2.39
CA ARG A 98 5.06 5.55 2.55
C ARG A 98 5.38 5.00 3.93
N GLU A 99 4.83 5.60 4.98
CA GLU A 99 4.96 5.10 6.35
C GLU A 99 4.42 3.67 6.48
N LEU A 100 3.24 3.42 5.92
CA LEU A 100 2.66 2.08 5.93
C LEU A 100 3.51 1.09 5.15
N ALA A 101 3.93 1.43 3.93
CA ALA A 101 4.77 0.57 3.10
C ALA A 101 6.10 0.21 3.77
N ASN A 102 6.76 1.19 4.41
CA ASN A 102 8.03 0.98 5.12
C ASN A 102 7.88 0.04 6.33
N ALA A 103 6.69 -0.02 6.95
CA ALA A 103 6.41 -0.88 8.10
C ALA A 103 5.93 -2.28 7.70
N LEU A 104 5.64 -2.53 6.42
CA LEU A 104 5.29 -3.85 5.93
C LEU A 104 6.54 -4.73 5.81
N PRO A 105 6.44 -6.04 6.04
CA PRO A 105 7.54 -6.95 5.76
C PRO A 105 7.90 -6.83 4.28
N ARG A 106 9.21 -6.79 3.98
CA ARG A 106 9.67 -6.89 2.60
C ARG A 106 9.26 -8.27 2.09
N TYR A 107 8.26 -8.32 1.22
CA TYR A 107 7.79 -9.57 0.63
C TYR A 107 8.90 -10.16 -0.26
N HIS A 108 9.70 -11.05 0.32
CA HIS A 108 10.56 -11.96 -0.42
C HIS A 108 9.68 -13.15 -0.79
N LEU A 109 8.80 -12.97 -1.77
CA LEU A 109 8.16 -14.14 -2.36
C LEU A 109 9.23 -14.80 -3.21
N HIS A 110 9.68 -15.96 -2.75
CA HIS A 110 10.31 -16.94 -3.62
C HIS A 110 9.42 -17.10 -4.85
N THR A 111 10.00 -16.89 -6.02
CA THR A 111 9.48 -17.38 -7.29
C THR A 111 9.43 -18.90 -7.19
N THR A 112 8.38 -19.43 -6.57
CA THR A 112 7.95 -20.79 -6.87
C THR A 112 6.94 -20.68 -8.00
N ASP A 113 7.41 -20.97 -9.20
CA ASP A 113 6.63 -21.76 -10.14
C ASP A 113 5.99 -22.88 -9.33
N GLN A 114 4.71 -22.75 -8.96
CA GLN A 114 3.72 -23.80 -8.67
C GLN A 114 2.42 -23.17 -8.14
N GLY A 115 1.33 -23.39 -8.88
CA GLY A 115 0.02 -23.64 -8.26
C GLY A 115 -0.83 -22.44 -7.83
N MET A 116 -1.40 -21.71 -8.79
CA MET A 116 -2.80 -21.31 -8.67
C MET A 116 -3.62 -22.01 -9.77
N ALA A 117 -3.56 -23.35 -9.73
CA ALA A 117 -4.64 -24.17 -10.23
C ALA A 117 -5.60 -24.40 -9.06
N ASN A 118 -6.89 -24.27 -9.36
CA ASN A 118 -8.05 -24.78 -8.63
C ASN A 118 -8.58 -23.95 -7.43
N LYS A 119 -9.70 -23.26 -7.70
CA LYS A 119 -10.93 -23.54 -6.95
C LYS A 119 -12.06 -23.79 -7.96
N LYS A 120 -12.69 -24.96 -7.80
CA LYS A 120 -13.89 -25.43 -8.51
C LYS A 120 -15.02 -24.42 -8.41
#